data_AF-A0A2W6S6B5-F1
#
_entry.id   AF-A0A2W6S6B5-F1
#
_cell.length_a   1.000
_cell.length_b   1.000
_cell.length_c   1.000
_cell.angle_alpha   90.00
_cell.angle_beta   90.00
_cell.angle_gamma   90.00
#
_symmetry.space_group_name_H-M   'P 1'
#
loop_
_entity.id
_entity.type
_entity.pdbx_description
1 polymer ?
#
loop_
_entity_poly.entity_id
_entity_poly.type
_entity_poly.pdbx_seq_one_letter_code
_entity_poly.pdbx_strand_id
1 'polypeptide(L)'
;MKRRERTRHLIELGGLVVKAGLAELVDDDRAVLLGLLVEAASKLRSDDREQALTLWRRRGMRAFADDADAVQGSPPTRRSTAPAMPSGTTTASPVKSAR
;
A
#
# COMPACT_ATOMS: atom_id res chain seq x y z
N MET A 1 15.43 -14.03 -27.71
CA MET A 1 15.24 -14.25 -26.25
C MET A 1 15.87 -13.16 -25.39
N LYS A 2 17.20 -12.90 -25.45
CA LYS A 2 17.93 -11.98 -24.54
C LYS A 2 17.38 -10.54 -24.37
N ARG A 3 16.77 -9.94 -25.41
CA ARG A 3 16.22 -8.56 -25.33
C ARG A 3 14.99 -8.49 -24.41
N ARG A 4 14.12 -9.49 -24.47
CA ARG A 4 12.85 -9.51 -23.71
C ARG A 4 13.12 -9.66 -22.21
N GLU A 5 14.06 -10.54 -21.85
CA GLU A 5 14.51 -10.75 -20.47
C GLU A 5 15.15 -9.48 -19.91
N ARG A 6 16.00 -8.80 -20.69
CA ARG A 6 16.62 -7.53 -20.29
C ARG A 6 15.59 -6.44 -20.03
N THR A 7 14.62 -6.26 -20.93
CA THR A 7 13.56 -5.26 -20.75
C THR A 7 12.74 -5.55 -19.50
N ARG A 8 12.35 -6.81 -19.29
CA ARG A 8 11.62 -7.22 -18.08
C ARG A 8 12.42 -6.92 -16.81
N HIS A 9 13.69 -7.30 -16.78
CA HIS A 9 14.56 -7.06 -15.63
C HIS A 9 14.70 -5.56 -15.31
N LEU A 10 14.88 -4.72 -16.32
CA LEU A 10 14.98 -3.26 -16.13
C LEU A 10 13.66 -2.66 -15.63
N ILE A 11 12.52 -3.18 -16.06
CA ILE A 11 11.20 -2.76 -15.54
C ILE A 11 11.06 -3.18 -14.07
N GLU A 12 11.44 -4.41 -13.73
CA GLU A 12 11.41 -4.90 -12.34
C GLU A 12 12.29 -4.04 -11.43
N LEU A 13 13.50 -3.69 -11.87
CA LEU A 13 14.39 -2.79 -11.12
C LEU A 13 13.79 -1.38 -10.98
N GLY A 14 13.19 -0.83 -12.03
CA GLY A 14 12.49 0.46 -11.97
C GLY A 14 11.31 0.44 -10.99
N GLY A 15 10.59 -0.67 -10.91
CA GLY A 15 9.49 -0.84 -9.96
C GLY A 15 9.92 -0.75 -8.48
N LEU A 16 11.18 -1.08 -8.16
CA LEU A 16 11.71 -0.96 -6.79
C LEU A 16 11.82 0.50 -6.35
N VAL A 17 12.12 1.42 -7.27
CA VAL A 17 12.20 2.86 -6.97
C VAL A 17 10.84 3.41 -6.58
N VAL A 18 9.80 3.04 -7.33
CA VAL A 18 8.41 3.43 -7.06
C VAL A 18 7.94 2.82 -5.74
N LYS A 19 8.19 1.52 -5.52
CA LYS A 19 7.82 0.83 -4.27
C LYS A 19 8.48 1.46 -3.04
N ALA A 20 9.71 1.92 -3.16
CA ALA A 20 10.41 2.60 -2.06
C ALA A 20 9.88 4.02 -1.78
N GLY A 21 8.89 4.50 -2.54
CA GLY A 21 8.34 5.86 -2.45
C GLY A 21 9.30 6.94 -2.94
N LEU A 22 10.45 6.56 -3.51
CA LEU A 22 11.51 7.52 -3.84
C LEU A 22 11.10 8.45 -4.97
N ALA A 23 10.36 7.96 -5.97
CA ALA A 23 9.89 8.78 -7.08
C ALA A 23 9.02 9.96 -6.61
N GLU A 24 8.09 9.71 -5.69
CA GLU A 24 7.23 10.74 -5.10
C GLU A 24 8.02 11.67 -4.17
N LEU A 25 8.87 11.11 -3.29
CA LEU A 25 9.64 11.90 -2.31
C LEU A 25 10.63 12.87 -2.95
N VAL A 26 11.09 12.60 -4.17
CA VAL A 26 12.09 13.42 -4.88
C VAL A 26 11.53 14.10 -6.13
N ASP A 27 10.20 14.07 -6.31
CA ASP A 27 9.50 14.66 -7.47
C ASP A 27 10.10 14.21 -8.83
N ASP A 28 10.33 12.90 -8.95
CA ASP A 28 10.93 12.26 -10.13
C ASP A 28 12.32 12.82 -10.54
N ASP A 29 13.02 13.52 -9.64
CA ASP A 29 14.37 14.02 -9.90
C ASP A 29 15.37 12.87 -10.07
N ARG A 30 15.71 12.61 -11.34
CA ARG A 30 16.62 11.52 -11.73
C ARG A 30 18.05 11.74 -11.23
N ALA A 31 18.49 12.98 -11.06
CA ALA A 31 19.82 13.26 -10.55
C ALA A 31 19.91 12.91 -9.06
N VAL A 32 18.87 13.23 -8.29
CA VAL A 32 18.77 12.86 -6.87
C VAL A 32 18.70 11.34 -6.71
N LEU A 33 17.84 10.67 -7.49
CA LEU A 33 17.75 9.19 -7.47
C LEU A 33 19.09 8.53 -7.80
N LEU A 34 19.78 9.02 -8.84
CA LEU A 34 21.10 8.49 -9.19
C LEU A 34 22.12 8.76 -8.07
N GLY A 35 22.10 9.94 -7.44
CA GLY A 35 22.95 10.28 -6.32
C GLY A 35 22.82 9.29 -5.15
N LEU A 36 21.57 8.98 -4.76
CA LEU A 36 21.27 8.00 -3.71
C LEU A 36 21.81 6.60 -4.05
N LEU A 37 21.64 6.16 -5.30
CA LEU A 37 22.15 4.85 -5.75
C LEU A 37 23.69 4.82 -5.80
N VAL A 38 24.33 5.94 -6.16
CA VAL A 38 25.78 6.09 -6.15
C VAL A 38 26.32 6.03 -4.72
N GLU A 39 25.65 6.68 -3.76
CA GLU A 39 26.00 6.62 -2.34
C GLU A 39 25.90 5.18 -1.79
N ALA A 40 24.79 4.48 -2.08
CA ALA A 40 24.64 3.07 -1.71
C ALA A 40 25.74 2.19 -2.33
N ALA A 41 26.06 2.41 -3.61
CA ALA A 41 27.14 1.68 -4.28
C ALA A 41 28.52 1.99 -3.66
N SER A 42 28.73 3.23 -3.20
CA SER A 42 29.94 3.63 -2.49
C SER A 42 30.08 2.86 -1.17
N LYS A 43 29.01 2.78 -0.39
CA LYS A 43 28.99 2.01 0.86
C LYS A 43 29.29 0.53 0.62
N LEU A 44 28.78 -0.05 -0.46
CA LEU A 44 29.06 -1.45 -0.81
C LEU A 44 30.48 -1.71 -1.32
N ARG A 45 31.23 -0.68 -1.71
CA ARG A 45 32.65 -0.77 -2.06
C ARG A 45 33.58 -0.58 -0.85
N SER A 46 33.04 -0.22 0.32
CA SER A 46 33.78 -0.08 1.57
C SER A 46 33.87 -1.40 2.35
N ASP A 47 34.69 -1.41 3.40
CA ASP A 47 34.86 -2.56 4.30
C ASP A 47 33.56 -2.96 5.02
N ASP A 48 32.58 -2.05 5.14
CA ASP A 48 31.30 -2.28 5.79
C ASP A 48 30.26 -3.01 4.92
N ARG A 49 30.66 -3.51 3.74
CA ARG A 49 29.77 -4.10 2.74
C ARG A 49 28.82 -5.15 3.32
N GLU A 50 29.34 -6.10 4.09
CA GLU A 50 28.54 -7.23 4.62
C GLU A 50 27.49 -6.78 5.64
N GLN A 51 27.88 -5.84 6.51
CA GLN A 51 26.97 -5.25 7.49
C GLN A 51 25.87 -4.44 6.78
N ALA A 52 26.23 -3.64 5.78
CA ALA A 52 25.27 -2.90 4.96
C ALA A 52 24.27 -3.84 4.26
N LEU A 53 24.75 -4.89 3.59
CA LEU A 53 23.90 -5.88 2.92
C LEU A 53 22.95 -6.57 3.89
N THR A 54 23.43 -6.96 5.07
CA THR A 54 22.61 -7.62 6.10
C THR A 54 21.47 -6.72 6.56
N LEU A 55 21.77 -5.45 6.86
CA LEU A 55 20.76 -4.48 7.30
C LEU A 55 19.74 -4.17 6.20
N TRP A 56 20.20 -3.91 4.97
CA TRP A 56 19.34 -3.56 3.85
C TRP A 56 18.46 -4.72 3.40
N ARG A 57 18.99 -5.95 3.35
CA ARG A 57 18.19 -7.15 3.05
C ARG A 57 17.04 -7.29 4.04
N ARG A 58 17.32 -7.16 5.34
CA ARG A 58 16.29 -7.24 6.38
C ARG A 58 15.24 -6.14 6.24
N ARG A 59 15.64 -4.91 5.92
CA ARG A 59 14.70 -3.80 5.70
C ARG A 59 13.85 -4.00 4.45
N GLY A 60 14.46 -4.44 3.35
CA GLY A 60 13.76 -4.76 2.11
C GLY A 60 12.72 -5.85 2.30
N MET A 61 13.06 -6.96 2.97
CA MET A 61 12.09 -8.04 3.24
C MET A 61 10.85 -7.56 3.99
N ARG A 62 11.00 -6.66 4.98
CA ARG A 62 9.85 -6.07 5.67
C ARG A 62 9.00 -5.18 4.76
N ALA A 63 9.64 -4.29 3.99
CA ALA A 63 8.92 -3.44 3.04
C ALA A 63 8.12 -4.27 2.01
N PHE A 64 8.64 -5.43 1.58
CA PHE A 64 7.90 -6.36 0.73
C PHE A 64 6.74 -7.07 1.44
N ALA A 65 6.87 -7.38 2.74
CA ALA A 65 5.83 -8.02 3.52
C ALA A 65 4.68 -7.06 3.85
N ASP A 66 5.00 -5.82 4.26
CA ASP A 66 4.01 -4.80 4.62
C ASP A 66 3.07 -4.50 3.43
N ASP A 67 3.60 -4.46 2.20
CA ASP A 67 2.79 -4.34 0.98
C ASP A 67 1.87 -5.55 0.74
N ALA A 68 2.34 -6.77 1.02
CA ALA A 68 1.57 -7.98 0.78
C ALA A 68 0.37 -8.10 1.75
N ASP A 69 0.54 -7.61 2.98
CA ASP A 69 -0.54 -7.52 3.97
C ASP A 69 -1.53 -6.41 3.62
N ALA A 70 -1.06 -5.26 3.11
CA ALA A 70 -1.92 -4.17 2.64
C ALA A 70 -2.82 -4.58 1.45
N VAL A 71 -2.32 -5.42 0.55
CA VAL A 71 -3.10 -5.95 -0.60
C VAL A 71 -4.12 -7.01 -0.16
N GLN A 72 -3.88 -7.73 0.93
CA GLN A 72 -4.76 -8.80 1.43
C GLN A 72 -5.77 -8.34 2.50
N GLY A 73 -5.52 -7.21 3.17
CA GLY A 73 -6.31 -6.71 4.29
C GLY A 73 -7.27 -5.57 3.95
N SER A 74 -8.36 -5.85 3.22
CA SER A 74 -9.59 -5.04 3.33
C SER A 74 -10.81 -5.79 2.77
N PRO A 75 -11.59 -6.49 3.61
CA PRO A 75 -13.00 -6.74 3.30
C PRO A 75 -13.76 -5.41 3.47
N PRO A 76 -14.63 -5.00 2.53
CA PRO A 76 -15.49 -3.84 2.78
C PRO A 76 -16.34 -4.15 4.01
N THR A 77 -16.16 -3.38 5.08
CA THR A 77 -17.10 -3.37 6.20
C THR A 77 -18.44 -2.93 5.64
N ARG A 78 -19.30 -3.90 5.27
CA ARG A 78 -20.71 -3.63 5.02
C ARG A 78 -21.26 -3.10 6.34
N ARG A 79 -21.45 -1.78 6.42
CA ARG A 79 -22.27 -1.16 7.46
C ARG A 79 -23.64 -1.84 7.38
N SER A 80 -23.94 -2.66 8.38
CA SER A 80 -25.25 -3.24 8.59
C SER A 80 -26.22 -2.10 8.91
N THR A 81 -26.93 -1.61 7.89
CA THR A 81 -28.11 -0.79 8.10
C THR A 81 -29.25 -1.75 8.41
N ALA A 82 -29.42 -2.08 9.69
CA ALA A 82 -30.63 -2.75 10.16
C ALA A 82 -31.82 -1.80 9.93
N PRO A 83 -32.93 -2.24 9.31
CA PRO A 83 -34.11 -1.42 9.15
C PRO A 83 -34.77 -1.20 10.52
N ALA A 84 -35.06 0.06 10.85
CA ALA A 84 -35.84 0.41 12.03
C ALA A 84 -37.27 -0.15 11.89
N MET A 85 -37.64 -1.04 12.80
CA MET A 85 -39.00 -1.57 12.92
C MET A 85 -39.95 -0.48 13.45
N PRO A 86 -41.15 -0.27 12.88
CA PRO A 86 -42.11 0.66 13.43
C PRO A 86 -42.79 0.07 14.67
N SER A 87 -42.65 0.74 15.81
CA SER A 87 -43.41 0.44 17.02
C SER A 87 -44.87 0.84 16.82
N GLY A 88 -45.77 -0.14 16.84
CA GLY A 88 -47.20 0.10 16.87
C GLY A 88 -47.61 0.85 18.14
N THR A 89 -48.47 1.86 17.98
CA THR A 89 -49.36 2.30 19.05
C THR A 89 -50.79 2.25 18.54
N THR A 90 -51.49 1.25 19.05
CA THR A 90 -52.95 1.18 19.12
C THR A 90 -53.48 2.46 19.75
N THR A 91 -54.36 3.17 19.04
CA THR A 91 -55.34 4.07 19.65
C THR A 91 -56.63 3.95 18.85
N ALA A 92 -57.52 3.10 19.34
CA ALA A 92 -58.92 3.09 18.94
C ALA A 92 -59.60 4.31 19.59
N SER A 93 -60.23 5.14 18.77
CA SER A 93 -61.22 6.14 19.22
C SER A 93 -62.57 5.81 18.56
N PRO A 94 -63.68 5.78 19.31
CA PRO A 94 -65.00 5.55 18.75
C PRO A 94 -65.62 6.89 18.34
N VAL A 95 -66.16 6.97 17.11
CA VAL A 95 -67.07 8.05 16.74
C VAL A 95 -68.51 7.59 17.00
N LYS A 96 -69.16 8.30 17.91
CA LYS A 96 -70.60 8.29 18.17
C LYS A 96 -71.24 9.47 17.43
N SER A 97 -72.55 9.34 17.20
CA SER A 97 -73.55 10.34 16.79
C SER A 97 -73.63 10.63 15.29
N ALA A 98 -74.69 10.21 14.59
CA ALA A 98 -76.10 10.64 14.69
C ALA A 98 -76.37 11.98 14.00
N ARG A 99 -76.86 11.93 12.75
CA ARG A 99 -78.20 12.37 12.36
C ARG A 99 -78.47 12.04 10.90
#